data_AF-A0A9D0Q481-F1
#
_entry.id   AF-A0A9D0Q481-F1
#
_cell.length_a   1.000
_cell.length_b   1.000
_cell.length_c   1.000
_cell.angle_alpha   90.00
_cell.angle_beta   90.00
_cell.angle_gamma   90.00
#
_symmetry.space_group_name_H-M   'P 1'
#
loop_
_entity.id
_entity.type
_entity.pdbx_description
1 polymer ?
#
loop_
_entity_poly.entity_id
_entity_poly.type
_entity_poly.pdbx_seq_one_letter_code
_entity_poly.pdbx_strand_id
1 'polypeptide(L)'
;MLFMGKKINVLRRQYGLLFTVLLLCSGSYADNDKAIHYGVSVVTGYIAETILHKKLDSDTKRIAYGTALGTVPGLIKEIMDANDKSDDGSGIFNEKDLLADIAGAFTGALIANKVNKNLLATIQKKGDAYTVALQYRY
;
A
#
# COMPACT_ATOMS: atom_id res chain seq x y z
N MET A 1 22.37 16.03 -27.78
CA MET A 1 22.87 16.32 -26.42
C MET A 1 22.17 15.33 -25.47
N LEU A 2 22.93 14.41 -24.89
CA LEU A 2 22.42 13.24 -24.13
C LEU A 2 21.89 13.71 -22.76
N PHE A 3 20.60 13.51 -22.48
CA PHE A 3 19.99 13.93 -21.21
C PHE A 3 20.05 12.83 -20.16
N MET A 4 20.90 13.02 -19.16
CA MET A 4 21.08 12.10 -18.03
C MET A 4 20.21 12.58 -16.85
N GLY A 5 19.01 12.01 -16.72
CA GLY A 5 18.06 12.34 -15.65
C GLY A 5 18.44 11.71 -14.31
N LYS A 6 18.65 12.52 -13.28
CA LYS A 6 19.00 12.07 -11.92
C LYS A 6 17.72 11.83 -11.12
N LYS A 7 17.46 10.57 -10.72
CA LYS A 7 16.31 10.17 -9.87
C LYS A 7 16.49 10.73 -8.45
N ILE A 8 15.55 11.55 -7.97
CA ILE A 8 15.55 12.10 -6.60
C ILE A 8 14.78 11.15 -5.66
N ASN A 9 15.37 10.85 -4.49
CA ASN A 9 14.86 9.93 -3.48
C ASN A 9 13.83 10.60 -2.53
N VAL A 10 12.55 10.30 -2.71
CA VAL A 10 11.42 10.70 -1.83
C VAL A 10 11.26 9.71 -0.66
N LEU A 11 12.36 9.31 -0.01
CA LEU A 11 12.35 8.17 0.93
C LEU A 11 12.09 8.57 2.40
N ARG A 12 12.27 9.84 2.79
CA ARG A 12 12.32 10.22 4.22
C ARG A 12 10.97 10.51 4.87
N ARG A 13 9.86 10.53 4.10
CA ARG A 13 8.53 10.94 4.56
C ARG A 13 7.45 9.84 4.53
N GLN A 14 7.81 8.60 4.15
CA GLN A 14 6.84 7.52 3.95
C GLN A 14 6.49 6.74 5.23
N TYR A 15 7.40 6.70 6.22
CA TYR A 15 7.17 6.00 7.49
C TYR A 15 6.05 6.63 8.33
N GLY A 16 5.92 7.96 8.31
CA GLY A 16 4.84 8.65 9.03
C GLY A 16 3.45 8.35 8.46
N LEU A 17 3.35 8.26 7.12
CA LEU A 17 2.08 7.92 6.46
C LEU A 17 1.66 6.47 6.77
N LEU A 18 2.62 5.55 6.80
CA LEU A 18 2.39 4.15 7.16
C LEU A 18 1.85 4.02 8.61
N PHE A 19 2.42 4.79 9.53
CA PHE A 19 1.98 4.83 10.94
C PHE A 19 0.58 5.46 11.10
N THR A 20 0.23 6.43 10.27
CA THR A 20 -1.09 7.08 10.33
C THR A 20 -2.19 6.19 9.74
N VAL A 21 -1.89 5.41 8.70
CA VAL A 21 -2.82 4.41 8.14
C VAL A 21 -3.07 3.28 9.13
N LEU A 22 -2.04 2.83 9.86
CA LEU A 22 -2.17 1.84 10.93
C LEU A 22 -3.08 2.33 12.09
N LEU A 23 -3.07 3.64 12.40
CA LEU A 23 -3.91 4.22 13.44
C LEU A 23 -5.39 4.39 13.05
N LEU A 24 -5.73 4.36 11.76
CA LEU A 24 -7.13 4.44 11.30
C LEU A 24 -7.86 3.08 11.40
N CYS A 25 -7.15 1.99 11.74
CA CYS A 25 -7.71 0.64 11.85
C CYS A 25 -8.42 0.31 13.18
N SER A 26 -8.39 1.18 14.19
CA SER A 26 -8.92 0.86 15.53
C SER A 26 -10.36 1.32 15.81
N GLY A 27 -11.11 1.76 14.78
CA GLY A 27 -12.52 2.10 14.92
C GLY A 27 -13.42 0.89 14.65
N SER A 28 -14.16 0.40 15.65
CA SER A 28 -15.24 -0.57 15.46
C SER A 28 -16.30 0.00 14.52
N TYR A 29 -16.42 -0.56 13.32
CA TYR A 29 -17.51 -0.26 12.39
C TYR A 29 -18.31 -1.54 12.13
N ALA A 30 -19.37 -1.73 12.90
CA ALA A 30 -20.34 -2.80 12.71
C ALA A 30 -21.00 -2.68 11.31
N ASP A 31 -21.26 -3.83 10.69
CA ASP A 31 -21.94 -4.09 9.40
C ASP A 31 -21.13 -4.03 8.08
N ASN A 32 -19.92 -3.49 8.01
CA ASN A 32 -19.16 -3.45 6.74
C ASN A 32 -17.69 -3.90 6.82
N ASP A 33 -17.40 -4.74 7.80
CA ASP A 33 -16.06 -5.15 8.24
C ASP A 33 -15.14 -5.55 7.06
N LYS A 34 -15.61 -6.47 6.21
CA LYS A 34 -14.82 -6.96 5.05
C LYS A 34 -14.49 -5.89 4.01
N ALA A 35 -15.40 -4.94 3.79
CA ALA A 35 -15.15 -3.86 2.83
C ALA A 35 -14.06 -2.92 3.34
N ILE A 36 -13.98 -2.74 4.67
CA ILE A 36 -12.94 -1.97 5.34
C ILE A 36 -11.61 -2.73 5.26
N HIS A 37 -11.57 -4.02 5.61
CA HIS A 37 -10.40 -4.89 5.43
C HIS A 37 -9.84 -4.79 4.01
N TYR A 38 -10.70 -5.02 3.02
CA TYR A 38 -10.34 -4.87 1.62
C TYR A 38 -9.80 -3.47 1.30
N GLY A 39 -10.53 -2.41 1.67
CA GLY A 39 -10.17 -1.02 1.34
C GLY A 39 -8.85 -0.56 1.97
N VAL A 40 -8.65 -0.87 3.26
CA VAL A 40 -7.38 -0.59 3.95
C VAL A 40 -6.25 -1.36 3.28
N SER A 41 -6.48 -2.64 2.98
CA SER A 41 -5.47 -3.47 2.35
C SER A 41 -5.13 -3.06 0.92
N VAL A 42 -6.08 -2.49 0.16
CA VAL A 42 -5.76 -1.83 -1.13
C VAL A 42 -4.71 -0.74 -0.94
N VAL A 43 -4.83 0.09 0.10
CA VAL A 43 -3.87 1.17 0.36
C VAL A 43 -2.50 0.60 0.76
N THR A 44 -2.47 -0.38 1.66
CA THR A 44 -1.20 -0.96 2.13
C THR A 44 -0.48 -1.72 1.01
N GLY A 45 -1.20 -2.49 0.18
CA GLY A 45 -0.67 -3.16 -1.00
C GLY A 45 -0.13 -2.20 -2.05
N TYR A 46 -0.84 -1.08 -2.29
CA TYR A 46 -0.38 -0.03 -3.19
C TYR A 46 0.94 0.60 -2.73
N ILE A 47 1.03 0.94 -1.44
CA ILE A 47 2.25 1.52 -0.85
C ILE A 47 3.41 0.51 -0.90
N ALA A 48 3.15 -0.74 -0.53
CA ALA A 48 4.15 -1.80 -0.52
C ALA A 48 4.74 -2.03 -1.92
N GLU A 49 3.89 -2.15 -2.95
CA GLU A 49 4.36 -2.26 -4.33
C GLU A 49 5.16 -1.01 -4.75
N THR A 50 4.69 0.20 -4.43
CA THR A 50 5.38 1.45 -4.80
C THR A 50 6.81 1.51 -4.22
N ILE A 51 7.01 0.99 -3.00
CA ILE A 51 8.33 0.89 -2.37
C ILE A 51 9.20 -0.16 -3.08
N LEU A 52 8.61 -1.30 -3.44
CA LEU A 52 9.29 -2.42 -4.11
C LEU A 52 9.57 -2.14 -5.59
N HIS A 53 8.82 -1.24 -6.22
CA HIS A 53 8.90 -0.92 -7.64
C HIS A 53 10.31 -0.50 -8.07
N LYS A 54 11.02 0.18 -7.19
CA LYS A 54 12.40 0.63 -7.42
C LYS A 54 13.47 -0.41 -7.12
N LYS A 55 13.10 -1.49 -6.42
CA LYS A 55 14.04 -2.50 -5.88
C LYS A 55 14.03 -3.81 -6.65
N LEU A 56 12.92 -4.13 -7.29
CA LEU A 56 12.72 -5.37 -8.03
C LEU A 56 12.47 -5.02 -9.49
N ASP A 57 12.94 -5.83 -10.43
CA ASP A 57 12.72 -5.59 -11.87
C ASP A 57 11.53 -6.40 -12.44
N SER A 58 11.03 -7.38 -11.71
CA SER A 58 9.93 -8.25 -12.14
C SER A 58 8.59 -7.79 -11.60
N ASP A 59 7.62 -7.56 -12.50
CA ASP A 59 6.23 -7.24 -12.18
C ASP A 59 5.61 -8.27 -11.24
N THR A 60 5.78 -9.56 -11.55
CA THR A 60 5.26 -10.66 -10.74
C THR A 60 5.82 -10.62 -9.32
N LYS A 61 7.13 -10.38 -9.16
CA LYS A 61 7.74 -10.27 -7.82
C LYS A 61 7.26 -9.03 -7.06
N ARG A 62 7.12 -7.89 -7.74
CA ARG A 62 6.59 -6.66 -7.13
C ARG A 62 5.16 -6.86 -6.64
N ILE A 63 4.29 -7.44 -7.46
CA ILE A 63 2.90 -7.72 -7.09
C ILE A 63 2.85 -8.74 -5.95
N ALA A 64 3.57 -9.85 -6.06
CA ALA A 64 3.55 -10.91 -5.04
C ALA A 64 4.06 -10.41 -3.68
N TYR A 65 5.22 -9.75 -3.64
CA TYR A 65 5.76 -9.22 -2.39
C TYR A 65 5.01 -7.98 -1.90
N GLY A 66 4.47 -7.16 -2.80
CA GLY A 66 3.60 -6.03 -2.44
C GLY A 66 2.30 -6.50 -1.79
N THR A 67 1.70 -7.57 -2.31
CA THR A 67 0.54 -8.25 -1.71
C THR A 67 0.91 -8.79 -0.34
N ALA A 68 1.99 -9.58 -0.24
CA ALA A 68 2.39 -10.21 1.01
C ALA A 68 2.66 -9.18 2.12
N LEU A 69 3.38 -8.10 1.81
CA LEU A 69 3.64 -7.00 2.75
C LEU A 69 2.38 -6.18 3.05
N GLY A 70 1.51 -5.98 2.07
CA GLY A 70 0.25 -5.26 2.23
C GLY A 70 -0.76 -5.99 3.14
N THR A 71 -0.72 -7.32 3.17
CA THR A 71 -1.57 -8.15 4.05
C THR A 71 -1.09 -8.16 5.51
N VAL A 72 0.18 -7.85 5.78
CA VAL A 72 0.75 -7.95 7.15
C VAL A 72 -0.07 -7.20 8.20
N PRO A 73 -0.52 -5.95 8.00
CA PRO A 73 -1.36 -5.26 8.98
C PRO A 73 -2.67 -5.98 9.29
N GLY A 74 -3.37 -6.49 8.27
CA GLY A 74 -4.60 -7.26 8.43
C GLY A 74 -4.38 -8.56 9.19
N LEU A 75 -3.31 -9.30 8.84
CA LEU A 75 -2.93 -10.51 9.57
C LEU A 75 -2.61 -10.22 11.04
N ILE A 76 -1.92 -9.12 11.35
CA ILE A 76 -1.64 -8.72 12.74
C ILE A 76 -2.94 -8.43 13.48
N LYS A 77 -3.89 -7.70 12.86
CA LYS A 77 -5.20 -7.41 13.46
C LYS A 77 -5.95 -8.71 13.78
N GLU A 78 -6.05 -9.63 12.84
CA GLU A 78 -6.73 -10.92 13.07
C GLU A 78 -6.05 -11.77 14.17
N ILE A 79 -4.72 -11.73 14.28
CA ILE A 79 -3.99 -12.39 15.38
C ILE A 79 -4.27 -11.69 16.73
N MET A 80 -4.38 -10.37 16.74
CA MET A 80 -4.70 -9.62 17.96
C MET A 80 -6.13 -9.93 18.42
N ASP A 81 -7.08 -9.91 17.49
CA ASP A 81 -8.48 -10.25 17.76
C ASP A 81 -8.59 -11.68 18.31
N ALA A 82 -7.88 -12.65 17.72
CA ALA A 82 -7.86 -14.04 18.19
C ALA A 82 -7.32 -14.24 19.62
N ASN A 83 -6.50 -13.29 20.10
CA ASN A 83 -5.96 -13.31 21.46
C ASN A 83 -6.83 -12.51 22.44
N ASP A 84 -7.81 -11.76 21.94
CA ASP A 84 -8.72 -10.98 22.75
C ASP A 84 -9.83 -11.88 23.29
N LYS A 85 -9.99 -11.92 24.62
CA LYS A 85 -10.98 -12.76 25.30
C LYS A 85 -12.27 -11.99 25.55
N SER A 86 -12.70 -11.22 24.57
CA SER A 86 -13.90 -10.41 24.63
C SER A 86 -15.14 -11.32 24.74
N ASP A 87 -15.89 -11.20 25.84
CA ASP A 87 -17.09 -12.00 26.12
C ASP A 87 -18.25 -11.77 25.11
N ASP A 88 -18.11 -10.81 24.19
CA ASP A 88 -19.11 -10.45 23.16
C ASP A 88 -18.95 -11.20 21.83
N GLY A 89 -17.96 -12.08 21.71
CA GLY A 89 -17.71 -12.88 20.50
C GLY A 89 -17.03 -12.13 19.35
N SER A 90 -16.55 -10.90 19.59
CA SER A 90 -15.82 -10.10 18.60
C SER A 90 -14.31 -10.44 18.47
N GLY A 91 -13.74 -11.16 19.44
CA GLY A 91 -12.31 -11.53 19.50
C GLY A 91 -11.99 -12.89 18.86
N ILE A 92 -12.47 -13.15 17.65
CA ILE A 92 -12.21 -14.43 16.97
C ILE A 92 -11.54 -14.17 15.63
N PHE A 93 -10.45 -14.89 15.37
CA PHE A 93 -9.81 -14.93 14.07
C PHE A 93 -10.83 -15.21 12.95
N ASN A 94 -10.95 -14.30 11.98
CA ASN A 94 -11.88 -14.44 10.87
C ASN A 94 -11.14 -14.58 9.54
N GLU A 95 -11.12 -15.82 9.02
CA GLU A 95 -10.51 -16.14 7.73
C GLU A 95 -11.05 -15.31 6.56
N LYS A 96 -12.32 -14.86 6.64
CA LYS A 96 -12.94 -14.05 5.57
C LYS A 96 -12.40 -12.63 5.56
N ASP A 97 -11.99 -12.11 6.72
CA ASP A 97 -11.44 -10.77 6.85
C ASP A 97 -9.99 -10.77 6.38
N LEU A 98 -9.22 -11.80 6.75
CA LEU A 98 -7.89 -12.03 6.19
C LEU A 98 -7.93 -12.22 4.66
N LEU A 99 -8.94 -12.93 4.13
CA LEU A 99 -9.10 -13.07 2.68
C LEU A 99 -9.42 -11.72 2.01
N ALA A 100 -10.25 -10.89 2.64
CA ALA A 100 -10.52 -9.53 2.17
C ALA A 100 -9.24 -8.69 2.17
N ASP A 101 -8.38 -8.84 3.18
CA ASP A 101 -7.08 -8.18 3.24
C ASP A 101 -6.14 -8.65 2.12
N ILE A 102 -6.05 -9.94 1.85
CA ILE A 102 -5.24 -10.48 0.75
C ILE A 102 -5.74 -9.94 -0.60
N ALA A 103 -7.05 -9.97 -0.84
CA ALA A 103 -7.65 -9.49 -2.08
C ALA A 103 -7.46 -7.97 -2.25
N GLY A 104 -7.57 -7.21 -1.17
CA GLY A 104 -7.32 -5.78 -1.15
C GLY A 104 -5.87 -5.47 -1.48
N ALA A 105 -4.93 -6.08 -0.76
CA ALA A 105 -3.49 -5.90 -0.95
C ALA A 105 -3.05 -6.27 -2.37
N PHE A 106 -3.59 -7.36 -2.92
CA PHE A 106 -3.35 -7.75 -4.30
C PHE A 106 -3.83 -6.70 -5.30
N THR A 107 -5.05 -6.22 -5.13
CA THR A 107 -5.63 -5.17 -5.99
C THR A 107 -4.82 -3.88 -5.91
N GLY A 108 -4.44 -3.45 -4.71
CA GLY A 108 -3.57 -2.30 -4.48
C GLY A 108 -2.23 -2.43 -5.20
N ALA A 109 -1.59 -3.59 -5.07
CA ALA A 109 -0.32 -3.87 -5.73
C ALA A 109 -0.44 -3.89 -7.26
N LEU A 110 -1.53 -4.43 -7.82
CA LEU A 110 -1.78 -4.38 -9.26
C LEU A 110 -1.93 -2.95 -9.78
N ILE A 111 -2.73 -2.14 -9.09
CA ILE A 111 -2.95 -0.72 -9.42
C ILE A 111 -1.62 0.02 -9.36
N ALA A 112 -0.87 -0.12 -8.27
CA ALA A 112 0.41 0.53 -8.08
C ALA A 112 1.42 0.12 -9.16
N ASN A 113 1.53 -1.18 -9.49
CA ASN A 113 2.45 -1.62 -10.53
C ASN A 113 2.08 -1.00 -11.88
N LYS A 114 0.78 -1.00 -12.24
CA LYS A 114 0.32 -0.35 -13.48
C LYS A 114 0.61 1.15 -13.48
N VAL A 115 0.32 1.86 -12.39
CA VAL A 115 0.57 3.30 -12.27
C VAL A 115 2.06 3.59 -12.34
N ASN A 116 2.89 2.92 -11.55
CA ASN A 116 4.32 3.18 -11.44
C ASN A 116 5.09 2.84 -12.73
N LYS A 117 4.63 1.88 -13.54
CA LYS A 117 5.20 1.62 -14.87
C LYS A 117 4.91 2.72 -15.88
N ASN A 118 3.70 3.30 -15.80
CA ASN A 118 3.18 4.18 -16.84
C ASN A 118 3.28 5.66 -16.48
N LEU A 119 3.41 6.00 -15.20
CA LEU A 119 3.51 7.36 -14.70
C LEU A 119 4.97 7.77 -14.55
N LEU A 120 5.40 8.71 -15.39
CA LEU A 120 6.68 9.37 -15.28
C LEU A 120 6.47 10.75 -14.67
N ALA A 121 6.94 10.92 -13.44
CA ALA A 121 7.03 12.23 -12.79
C ALA A 121 8.43 12.81 -12.99
N THR A 122 8.51 13.93 -13.71
CA THR A 122 9.74 14.69 -13.89
C THR A 122 9.65 15.98 -13.10
N ILE A 123 10.56 16.16 -12.14
CA ILE A 123 10.69 17.41 -11.38
C ILE A 123 11.94 18.13 -11.88
N GLN A 124 11.78 19.34 -12.37
CA GLN A 124 12.88 20.21 -12.79
C GLN A 124 12.92 21.45 -11.90
N LYS A 125 14.10 21.82 -11.41
CA LYS A 125 14.32 23.09 -10.72
C LYS A 125 14.92 24.09 -11.70
N LYS A 126 14.29 25.25 -11.89
CA LYS A 126 14.79 26.35 -12.73
C LYS A 126 14.80 27.63 -11.91
N GLY A 127 15.99 28.06 -11.45
CA GLY A 127 16.11 29.14 -10.47
C GLY A 127 15.41 28.77 -9.17
N ASP A 128 14.50 29.63 -8.70
CA ASP A 128 13.68 29.39 -7.50
C ASP A 128 12.37 28.64 -7.77
N ALA A 129 12.08 28.32 -9.04
CA ALA A 129 10.86 27.61 -9.42
C ALA A 129 11.08 26.10 -9.56
N TYR A 130 10.07 25.32 -9.15
CA TYR A 130 9.97 23.88 -9.43
C TYR A 130 8.89 23.64 -10.48
N THR A 131 9.25 22.98 -11.58
CA THR A 131 8.31 22.49 -12.59
C THR A 131 8.11 20.99 -12.37
N VAL A 132 6.86 20.58 -12.19
CA VAL A 132 6.48 19.16 -12.11
C VAL A 132 5.74 18.82 -13.40
N ALA A 133 6.28 17.87 -14.15
CA ALA A 133 5.62 17.30 -15.34
C ALA A 133 5.24 15.86 -15.03
N LEU A 134 3.94 15.53 -15.19
CA LEU A 134 3.42 14.18 -15.09
C LEU A 134 3.10 13.70 -16.50
N GLN A 135 3.72 12.59 -16.91
CA GLN A 135 3.44 11.96 -18.20
C GLN A 135 2.93 10.55 -17.96
N TYR A 136 1.74 10.25 -18.44
CA TYR A 136 1.19 8.90 -18.46
C TYR A 136 1.41 8.28 -19.84
N ARG A 137 2.08 7.13 -19.90
CA ARG A 137 2.27 6.34 -21.12
C ARG A 137 1.16 5.29 -21.20
N TYR A 138 0.35 5.35 -22.25
CA TYR A 138 -0.72 4.37 -22.52
C TYR A 138 -0.19 3.23 -23.40
#